data_AF-A0A932RF98-F1
#
_entry.id   AF-A0A932RF98-F1
#
_cell.length_a   1.000
_cell.length_b   1.000
_cell.length_c   1.000
_cell.angle_alpha   90.00
_cell.angle_beta   90.00
_cell.angle_gamma   90.00
#
_symmetry.space_group_name_H-M   'P 1'
#
loop_
_entity.id
_entity.type
_entity.pdbx_description
1 polymer ?
#
loop_
_entity_poly.entity_id
_entity_poly.type
_entity_poly.pdbx_seq_one_letter_code
_entity_poly.pdbx_strand_id
1 'polypeptide(L)'
;MRRIWIPQLIASLMLLWALNTANPYGYYILLRWICCAAFAYLALQALVQKKQSLGWVLGITAAVYNPIIRVHMTREIWSVINVITIGIAAASIIALKVNEAKNTPVDKQVKGAH
;
A
#
# COMPACT_ATOMS: atom_id res chain seq x y z
N MET A 1 1.29 -2.12 19.91
CA MET A 1 0.34 -1.96 18.79
C MET A 1 1.08 -1.31 17.62
N ARG A 2 1.60 -2.09 16.66
CA ARG A 2 2.32 -1.52 15.51
C ARG A 2 1.30 -0.82 14.60
N ARG A 3 1.35 0.51 14.54
CA ARG A 3 0.44 1.35 13.75
C ARG A 3 0.81 1.29 12.26
N ILE A 4 0.47 0.16 11.62
CA ILE A 4 0.71 -0.09 10.19
C ILE A 4 -0.19 0.76 9.26
N TRP A 5 -1.20 1.41 9.84
CA TRP A 5 -2.31 2.05 9.13
C TRP A 5 -2.01 3.48 8.69
N ILE A 6 -1.02 4.11 9.32
CA ILE A 6 -0.62 5.50 9.06
C ILE A 6 -0.17 5.71 7.61
N PRO A 7 0.77 4.92 7.03
CA PRO A 7 1.19 5.13 5.65
C PRO A 7 0.05 4.94 4.64
N GLN A 8 -0.89 4.05 4.94
CA GLN A 8 -2.04 3.77 4.08
C GLN A 8 -3.06 4.91 4.09
N LEU A 9 -3.29 5.52 5.25
CA LEU A 9 -4.21 6.65 5.39
C LEU A 9 -3.65 7.89 4.70
N ILE A 10 -2.34 8.13 4.80
CA ILE A 10 -1.65 9.22 4.09
C ILE A 10 -1.70 8.96 2.57
N ALA A 11 -1.39 7.75 2.11
CA ALA A 11 -1.44 7.41 0.69
C ALA A 11 -2.86 7.56 0.12
N SER A 12 -3.90 7.12 0.83
CA SER A 12 -5.30 7.28 0.40
C SER A 12 -5.74 8.74 0.35
N LEU A 13 -5.39 9.57 1.33
CA LEU A 13 -5.71 11.01 1.31
C LEU A 13 -5.01 11.73 0.16
N MET A 14 -3.78 11.35 -0.16
CA MET A 14 -3.07 11.90 -1.30
C MET A 14 -3.62 11.39 -2.64
N LEU A 15 -4.02 10.13 -2.75
CA LEU A 15 -4.70 9.63 -3.95
C LEU A 15 -6.05 10.33 -4.18
N LEU A 16 -6.81 10.60 -3.12
CA LEU A 16 -8.06 11.38 -3.18
C LEU A 16 -7.81 12.82 -3.64
N TRP A 17 -6.73 13.44 -3.15
CA TRP A 17 -6.36 14.79 -3.55
C TRP A 17 -5.76 14.85 -4.96
N ALA A 18 -5.22 13.73 -5.48
CA ALA A 18 -4.76 13.58 -6.86
C ALA A 18 -5.86 13.59 -7.92
N LEU A 19 -7.10 13.28 -7.54
CA LEU A 19 -8.28 13.32 -8.40
C LEU A 19 -8.71 14.75 -8.75
N ASN A 20 -8.20 15.75 -8.01
CA ASN A 20 -8.42 17.15 -8.36
C ASN A 20 -7.61 17.54 -9.60
N THR A 21 -8.30 17.86 -10.69
CA THR A 21 -7.76 18.06 -12.05
C THR A 21 -6.87 19.29 -12.20
N ALA A 22 -6.92 20.24 -11.26
CA ALA A 22 -6.15 21.48 -11.26
C ALA A 22 -4.70 21.33 -10.76
N ASN A 23 -4.25 20.10 -10.45
CA ASN A 23 -3.01 19.92 -9.70
C ASN A 23 -1.76 20.02 -10.60
N PRO A 24 -0.78 20.89 -10.26
CA PRO A 24 0.48 21.00 -11.00
C PRO A 24 1.24 19.67 -11.08
N TYR A 25 2.00 19.48 -12.15
CA TYR A 25 2.75 18.25 -12.45
C TYR A 25 3.64 17.75 -11.29
N GLY A 26 4.17 18.67 -10.48
CA GLY A 26 4.96 18.35 -9.29
C GLY A 26 4.21 17.52 -8.24
N TYR A 27 2.89 17.64 -8.16
CA TYR A 27 2.08 16.85 -7.24
C TYR A 27 2.06 15.36 -7.60
N TYR A 28 1.95 15.03 -8.89
CA TYR A 28 1.97 13.64 -9.34
C TYR A 28 3.33 12.98 -9.12
N ILE A 29 4.42 13.76 -9.11
CA ILE A 29 5.75 13.27 -8.72
C ILE A 29 5.75 12.91 -7.24
N LEU A 30 5.30 13.80 -6.35
CA LEU A 30 5.23 13.53 -4.91
C LEU A 30 4.31 12.36 -4.57
N LEU A 31 3.17 12.25 -5.25
CA LEU A 31 2.25 11.12 -5.11
C LEU A 31 2.94 9.80 -5.42
N ARG A 32 3.69 9.73 -6.52
CA ARG A 32 4.48 8.54 -6.91
C ARG A 32 5.51 8.16 -5.85
N TRP A 33 6.27 9.12 -5.33
CA TRP A 33 7.23 8.88 -4.24
C TRP A 33 6.56 8.26 -3.01
N ILE A 34 5.41 8.80 -2.61
CA ILE A 34 4.70 8.37 -1.40
C ILE A 34 4.00 7.02 -1.60
N CYS A 35 3.35 6.81 -2.74
CA CYS A 35 2.80 5.50 -3.10
C CYS A 35 3.91 4.44 -3.18
N CYS A 36 5.03 4.74 -3.85
CA CYS A 36 6.17 3.85 -3.93
C CYS A 36 6.69 3.46 -2.53
N ALA A 37 6.91 4.44 -1.64
CA ALA A 37 7.37 4.17 -0.27
C ALA A 37 6.36 3.35 0.54
N ALA A 38 5.07 3.66 0.44
CA ALA A 38 4.02 2.92 1.13
C ALA A 38 3.91 1.46 0.66
N PHE A 39 3.89 1.23 -0.66
CA PHE A 39 3.81 -0.12 -1.22
C PHE A 39 5.09 -0.93 -0.97
N ALA A 40 6.27 -0.30 -1.02
CA ALA A 40 7.52 -0.96 -0.64
C ALA A 40 7.49 -1.43 0.82
N TYR A 41 7.02 -0.58 1.74
CA TYR A 41 6.88 -0.96 3.15
C TYR A 41 5.90 -2.13 3.35
N LEU A 42 4.74 -2.09 2.66
CA LEU A 42 3.77 -3.18 2.70
C LEU A 42 4.32 -4.47 2.10
N ALA A 43 5.08 -4.39 1.01
CA ALA A 43 5.73 -5.54 0.39
C ALA A 43 6.70 -6.21 1.37
N LEU A 44 7.54 -5.41 2.06
CA LEU A 44 8.44 -5.93 3.10
C LEU A 44 7.66 -6.62 4.23
N GLN A 45 6.56 -6.02 4.70
CA GLN A 45 5.71 -6.69 5.68
C GLN A 45 5.12 -8.00 5.17
N ALA A 46 4.62 -8.04 3.94
CA ALA A 46 4.07 -9.24 3.35
C ALA A 46 5.13 -10.35 3.23
N LEU A 47 6.37 -10.00 2.89
CA LEU A 47 7.51 -10.94 2.87
C LEU A 47 7.84 -11.46 4.27
N VAL A 48 7.85 -10.60 5.29
CA VAL A 48 8.04 -11.00 6.70
C VAL A 48 6.93 -11.94 7.17
N GLN A 49 5.68 -11.71 6.72
CA GLN A 49 4.54 -12.60 7.00
C GLN A 49 4.50 -13.86 6.13
N LYS A 50 5.59 -14.18 5.39
CA LYS A 50 5.72 -15.31 4.45
C LYS A 50 4.65 -15.34 3.36
N LYS A 51 4.00 -14.22 3.07
CA LYS A 51 3.01 -14.06 1.99
C LYS A 51 3.71 -13.60 0.72
N GLN A 52 4.52 -14.48 0.13
CA GLN A 52 5.31 -14.15 -1.05
C GLN A 52 4.45 -13.64 -2.22
N SER A 53 3.28 -14.23 -2.47
CA SER A 53 2.36 -13.74 -3.52
C SER A 53 1.95 -12.28 -3.32
N LEU A 54 1.55 -11.89 -2.10
CA LEU A 54 1.22 -10.50 -1.79
C LEU A 54 2.45 -9.59 -1.84
N GLY A 55 3.59 -10.05 -1.35
CA GLY A 55 4.85 -9.31 -1.41
C GLY A 55 5.25 -8.99 -2.86
N TRP A 56 5.08 -9.93 -3.78
CA TRP A 56 5.30 -9.72 -5.21
C TRP A 56 4.32 -8.72 -5.81
N VAL A 57 3.01 -8.85 -5.56
CA VAL A 57 2.00 -7.90 -6.08
C VAL A 57 2.27 -6.48 -5.57
N LEU A 58 2.55 -6.32 -4.28
CA LEU A 58 2.86 -5.04 -3.66
C LEU A 58 4.19 -4.47 -4.16
N GLY A 59 5.20 -5.32 -4.36
CA GLY A 59 6.50 -4.93 -4.92
C GLY A 59 6.41 -4.46 -6.37
N ILE A 60 5.65 -5.16 -7.21
CA ILE A 60 5.36 -4.73 -8.59
C ILE A 60 4.60 -3.41 -8.59
N THR A 61 3.60 -3.27 -7.72
CA THR A 61 2.85 -2.01 -7.57
C THR A 61 3.77 -0.86 -7.16
N ALA A 62 4.69 -1.07 -6.21
CA ALA A 62 5.70 -0.09 -5.83
C ALA A 62 6.60 0.30 -7.02
N ALA A 63 6.99 -0.68 -7.84
CA ALA A 63 7.79 -0.45 -9.04
C ALA A 63 7.02 0.35 -10.11
N VAL A 64 5.71 0.16 -10.25
CA VAL A 64 4.87 0.95 -11.18
C VAL A 64 4.81 2.43 -10.76
N TYR A 65 4.75 2.71 -9.46
CA TYR A 65 4.82 4.08 -8.92
C TYR A 65 6.26 4.60 -8.76
N ASN A 66 7.27 3.89 -9.24
CA ASN A 66 8.66 4.26 -9.04
C ASN A 66 8.95 5.63 -9.68
N PRO A 67 9.38 6.63 -8.90
CA PRO A 67 9.67 7.98 -9.41
C PRO A 67 10.88 8.04 -10.34
N ILE A 68 11.75 7.02 -10.32
CA ILE A 68 12.96 6.94 -11.16
C ILE A 68 12.58 6.75 -12.64
N ILE A 69 11.55 5.95 -12.90
CA ILE A 69 11.05 5.72 -14.27
C ILE A 69 9.89 6.69 -14.51
N ARG A 70 10.15 7.78 -15.22
CA ARG A 70 9.08 8.66 -15.71
C ARG A 70 8.30 7.97 -16.83
N VAL A 71 7.33 7.15 -16.45
CA VAL A 71 6.34 6.60 -17.38
C VAL A 71 5.41 7.73 -17.81
N HIS A 72 5.56 8.14 -19.07
CA HIS A 72 4.70 9.12 -19.74
C HIS A 72 3.46 8.40 -20.27
N MET A 73 2.57 8.02 -19.35
CA MET A 73 1.24 7.51 -19.66
C MET A 73 0.22 8.65 -19.64
N THR A 74 -0.84 8.52 -20.43
CA THR A 74 -1.96 9.47 -20.42
C THR A 74 -2.66 9.45 -19.07
N ARG A 75 -3.36 10.55 -18.73
CA ARG A 75 -4.13 10.66 -17.47
C ARG A 75 -5.12 9.51 -17.29
N GLU A 76 -5.77 9.08 -18.36
CA GLU A 76 -6.72 7.97 -18.36
C GLU A 76 -6.09 6.67 -17.85
N ILE A 77 -4.91 6.33 -18.37
CA ILE A 77 -4.20 5.11 -17.99
C ILE A 77 -3.76 5.18 -16.51
N TRP A 78 -3.29 6.35 -16.06
CA TRP A 78 -2.96 6.56 -14.65
C TRP A 78 -4.18 6.46 -13.74
N SER A 79 -5.34 6.91 -14.19
CA SER A 79 -6.60 6.79 -13.44
C SER A 79 -6.97 5.32 -13.23
N VAL A 80 -6.89 4.49 -14.28
CA VAL A 80 -7.13 3.05 -14.20
C VAL A 80 -6.13 2.38 -13.25
N ILE A 81 -4.84 2.71 -13.36
CA ILE A 81 -3.81 2.19 -12.45
C ILE A 81 -4.12 2.57 -11.00
N ASN A 82 -4.53 3.81 -10.74
CA ASN A 82 -4.88 4.27 -9.41
C ASN A 82 -6.07 3.48 -8.83
N VAL A 83 -7.11 3.22 -9.63
CA VAL A 83 -8.27 2.42 -9.19
C VAL A 83 -7.86 0.98 -8.84
N ILE A 84 -7.06 0.34 -9.68
CA ILE A 84 -6.54 -1.02 -9.41
C ILE A 84 -5.72 -1.02 -8.13
N THR A 85 -4.89 0.01 -7.94
CA THR A 85 -4.01 0.18 -6.79
C THR A 85 -4.80 0.33 -5.49
N ILE A 86 -5.93 1.05 -5.51
CA ILE A 86 -6.86 1.13 -4.37
C ILE A 86 -7.40 -0.26 -4.01
N GLY A 87 -7.80 -1.05 -5.01
CA GLY A 87 -8.26 -2.43 -4.82
C GLY A 87 -7.20 -3.33 -4.18
N ILE A 88 -5.96 -3.27 -4.68
CA ILE A 88 -4.81 -4.00 -4.11
C ILE A 88 -4.54 -3.56 -2.67
N ALA A 89 -4.57 -2.26 -2.40
CA ALA A 89 -4.35 -1.72 -1.06
C ALA A 89 -5.41 -2.21 -0.08
N ALA A 90 -6.70 -2.19 -0.46
CA ALA A 90 -7.80 -2.70 0.35
C ALA A 90 -7.67 -4.20 0.62
N ALA A 91 -7.38 -5.00 -0.41
CA ALA A 91 -7.14 -6.43 -0.28
C ALA A 91 -5.94 -6.74 0.63
N SER A 92 -4.86 -5.97 0.52
CA SER A 92 -3.69 -6.11 1.38
C SER A 92 -4.01 -5.84 2.85
N ILE A 93 -4.88 -4.87 3.16
CA ILE A 93 -5.30 -4.59 4.54
C ILE A 93 -6.00 -5.81 5.13
N ILE A 94 -6.97 -6.36 4.40
CA ILE A 94 -7.74 -7.52 4.85
C ILE A 94 -6.79 -8.70 5.03
N ALA A 95 -5.95 -8.98 4.05
CA ALA A 95 -5.04 -10.11 4.08
C ALA A 95 -3.97 -10.02 5.18
N LEU A 96 -3.44 -8.82 5.45
CA LEU A 96 -2.47 -8.60 6.53
C LEU A 96 -3.13 -8.54 7.91
N LYS A 97 -4.37 -8.02 8.04
CA LYS A 97 -5.14 -8.06 9.30
C LYS A 97 -5.58 -9.46 9.71
N VAL A 98 -6.08 -10.24 8.76
CA VAL A 98 -6.55 -11.62 8.99
C VAL A 98 -5.43 -12.46 9.60
N ASN A 99 -4.17 -12.17 9.27
CA ASN A 99 -3.03 -12.91 9.77
C ASN A 99 -2.39 -12.36 11.05
N GLU A 100 -2.59 -11.09 11.44
CA GLU A 100 -2.28 -10.66 12.81
C GLU A 100 -3.13 -11.46 13.82
N ALA A 101 -4.39 -11.73 13.50
CA ALA A 101 -5.26 -12.59 14.30
C ALA A 101 -4.81 -14.07 14.27
N LYS A 102 -4.26 -14.55 13.14
CA LYS A 102 -3.82 -15.95 12.97
C LYS A 102 -2.42 -16.23 13.52
N ASN A 103 -1.54 -15.24 13.54
CA ASN A 103 -0.17 -15.32 14.05
C ASN A 103 -0.03 -14.82 15.49
N THR A 104 -1.15 -14.47 16.16
CA THR A 104 -1.14 -14.34 17.61
C THR A 104 -0.74 -15.71 18.17
N PRO A 105 0.43 -15.83 18.83
CA PRO A 105 0.79 -17.10 19.44
C PRO A 105 -0.30 -17.43 20.44
N VAL A 106 -0.79 -18.67 20.42
CA VAL A 106 -1.78 -19.19 21.38
C VAL A 106 -1.39 -18.88 22.85
N ASP A 107 -0.10 -18.63 23.12
CA ASP A 107 0.45 -18.14 24.41
C ASP A 107 -0.19 -16.83 24.95
N LYS A 108 -0.67 -15.91 24.11
CA LYS A 108 -1.29 -14.66 24.60
C LYS A 108 -2.77 -14.77 24.96
N GLN A 109 -3.46 -15.83 24.55
CA GLN A 109 -4.86 -16.04 24.94
C GLN A 109 -4.99 -16.66 26.33
N VAL A 110 -3.97 -17.39 26.80
CA VAL A 110 -3.99 -18.03 28.13
C VAL A 110 -3.60 -17.05 29.25
N LYS A 111 -2.74 -16.06 28.98
CA LYS A 111 -2.26 -15.11 30.01
C LYS A 111 -3.18 -13.92 30.30
N GLY A 112 -4.30 -13.78 29.59
CA GLY A 112 -5.32 -12.75 29.85
C GLY A 112 -6.51 -13.23 30.68
N ALA A 113 -6.50 -14.50 31.11
CA ALA A 113 -7.59 -15.14 31.87
C ALA A 113 -7.23 -15.42 33.34
N HIS A 114 -6.13 -14.83 33.85
CA HIS A 114 -5.71 -14.93 35.25
C HIS A 114 -5.60 -13.54 35.88
#